data_AF-A0A1V4A3I5-F1
#
_entry.id   AF-A0A1V4A3I5-F1
#
_cell.length_a   1.000
_cell.length_b   1.000
_cell.length_c   1.000
_cell.angle_alpha   90.00
_cell.angle_beta   90.00
_cell.angle_gamma   90.00
#
_symmetry.space_group_name_H-M   'P 1'
#
loop_
_entity.id
_entity.type
_entity.pdbx_description
1 polymer ?
#
loop_
_entity_poly.entity_id
_entity_poly.type
_entity_poly.pdbx_seq_one_letter_code
_entity_poly.pdbx_strand_id
1 'polypeptide(L)'
;MTAFGREPAEVRIPRAALDALAAALSVRTVAMRTWPDGIEWMYPMGTWDEPHLEVALMPGGEEVWLRMSTDRSSVAVWTIQQWLAFTRKLPGATPPD
;
A
#
# COMPACT_ATOMS: atom_id res chain seq x y z
N MET A 1 -7.43 25.32 4.74
CA MET A 1 -6.68 24.05 4.85
C MET A 1 -7.71 22.94 4.95
N THR A 2 -7.99 22.27 3.84
CA THR A 2 -8.91 21.14 3.84
C THR A 2 -8.10 19.93 4.25
N ALA A 3 -8.33 19.43 5.47
CA ALA A 3 -7.83 18.12 5.82
C ALA A 3 -8.49 17.13 4.85
N PHE A 4 -7.70 16.50 3.99
CA PHE A 4 -8.15 15.39 3.13
C PHE A 4 -8.37 14.12 3.96
N GLY A 5 -8.95 14.26 5.16
CA GLY A 5 -9.20 13.15 6.08
C GLY A 5 -10.29 12.26 5.50
N ARG A 6 -9.89 11.34 4.63
CA ARG A 6 -10.74 10.21 4.25
C ARG A 6 -10.97 9.38 5.50
N GLU A 7 -12.22 9.05 5.79
CA GLU A 7 -12.54 8.16 6.91
C GLU A 7 -11.86 6.79 6.69
N PRO A 8 -11.07 6.28 7.65
CA PRO A 8 -10.41 4.99 7.51
C PRO A 8 -11.43 3.88 7.32
N ALA A 9 -11.29 3.12 6.23
CA ALA A 9 -12.12 1.94 5.97
C ALA A 9 -11.38 0.66 6.38
N GLU A 10 -12.14 -0.36 6.83
CA GLU A 10 -11.61 -1.71 6.95
C GLU A 10 -11.45 -2.32 5.55
N VAL A 11 -10.21 -2.46 5.09
CA VAL A 11 -9.90 -3.08 3.79
C VAL A 11 -9.48 -4.53 4.01
N ARG A 12 -10.21 -5.47 3.42
CA ARG A 12 -9.81 -6.89 3.39
C ARG A 12 -8.76 -7.11 2.32
N ILE A 13 -7.52 -7.34 2.75
CA ILE A 13 -6.39 -7.60 1.86
C ILE A 13 -6.16 -9.12 1.78
N PRO A 14 -6.38 -9.76 0.62
CA PRO A 14 -6.07 -11.17 0.45
C PRO A 14 -4.57 -11.43 0.64
N ARG A 15 -4.23 -12.57 1.24
CA ARG A 15 -2.84 -12.94 1.51
C ARG A 15 -1.97 -12.94 0.24
N ALA A 16 -2.51 -13.43 -0.88
CA ALA A 16 -1.80 -13.46 -2.16
C ALA A 16 -1.41 -12.06 -2.68
N ALA A 17 -2.32 -11.08 -2.59
CA ALA A 17 -2.03 -9.70 -3.01
C ALA A 17 -0.94 -9.07 -2.12
N LEU A 18 -0.93 -9.42 -0.83
CA LEU A 18 0.09 -8.98 0.10
C LEU A 18 1.45 -9.62 -0.19
N ASP A 19 1.49 -10.94 -0.43
CA ASP A 19 2.73 -11.66 -0.75
C ASP A 19 3.33 -11.15 -2.08
N ALA A 20 2.50 -10.83 -3.08
CA ALA A 20 2.94 -10.22 -4.33
C ALA A 20 3.59 -8.84 -4.09
N LEU A 21 3.03 -8.01 -3.19
CA LEU A 21 3.64 -6.74 -2.81
C LEU A 21 4.96 -6.93 -2.07
N ALA A 22 5.03 -7.87 -1.12
CA ALA A 22 6.27 -8.17 -0.40
C ALA A 22 7.38 -8.61 -1.36
N ALA A 23 7.06 -9.49 -2.32
CA ALA A 23 7.98 -9.94 -3.35
C ALA A 23 8.46 -8.77 -4.22
N ALA A 24 7.54 -7.94 -4.70
CA ALA A 24 7.86 -6.78 -5.54
C ALA A 24 8.74 -5.76 -4.82
N LEU A 25 8.47 -5.46 -3.54
CA LEU A 25 9.30 -4.56 -2.73
C LEU A 25 10.71 -5.12 -2.51
N SER A 26 10.83 -6.42 -2.26
CA SER A 26 12.12 -7.09 -2.01
C SER A 26 13.08 -6.99 -3.19
N VAL A 27 12.55 -7.01 -4.42
CA VAL A 27 13.35 -6.88 -5.64
C VAL A 27 13.21 -5.52 -6.34
N ARG A 28 12.60 -4.53 -5.66
CA ARG A 28 12.39 -3.14 -6.16
C ARG A 28 11.65 -3.06 -7.50
N THR A 29 10.66 -3.92 -7.70
CA THR A 29 9.83 -3.98 -8.93
C THR A 29 8.40 -3.53 -8.66
N VAL A 30 8.23 -2.29 -8.18
CA VAL A 30 6.90 -1.67 -8.06
C VAL A 30 6.64 -0.74 -9.24
N ALA A 31 5.39 -0.73 -9.70
CA ALA A 31 4.88 0.26 -10.64
C ALA A 31 4.25 1.42 -9.87
N MET A 32 4.31 2.62 -10.43
CA MET A 32 3.71 3.83 -9.85
C MET A 32 2.68 4.39 -10.82
N ARG A 33 1.53 4.81 -10.30
CA ARG A 33 0.48 5.47 -11.08
C ARG A 33 -0.19 6.56 -10.28
N THR A 34 -0.20 7.76 -10.84
CA THR A 34 -1.00 8.88 -10.33
C THR A 34 -2.44 8.74 -10.82
N TRP A 35 -3.39 8.87 -9.90
CA TRP A 35 -4.82 8.82 -10.21
C TRP A 35 -5.42 10.24 -10.23
N PRO A 36 -6.69 10.41 -10.68
CA PRO A 36 -7.34 11.73 -10.71
C PRO A 36 -7.45 12.44 -9.35
N ASP A 37 -7.29 11.69 -8.25
CA ASP A 37 -7.17 12.22 -6.88
C ASP A 37 -5.82 12.93 -6.64
N GLY A 38 -4.89 12.88 -7.60
CA GLY A 38 -3.55 13.46 -7.50
C GLY A 38 -2.58 12.64 -6.67
N ILE A 39 -3.01 11.49 -6.14
CA ILE A 39 -2.18 10.63 -5.28
C ILE A 39 -1.44 9.63 -6.17
N GLU A 40 -0.16 9.44 -5.89
CA GLU A 40 0.66 8.42 -6.51
C GLU A 40 0.55 7.11 -5.73
N TRP A 41 0.08 6.08 -6.41
CA TRP A 41 -0.10 4.75 -5.82
C TRP A 41 0.92 3.78 -6.42
N MET A 42 1.57 3.02 -5.55
CA MET A 42 2.50 1.95 -5.88
C MET A 42 1.78 0.61 -5.86
N TYR A 43 2.15 -0.28 -6.78
CA TYR A 43 1.63 -1.65 -6.82
C TYR A 43 2.68 -2.61 -7.41
N PRO A 44 2.56 -3.94 -7.20
CA PRO A 44 3.49 -4.92 -7.76
C PRO A 44 3.52 -4.82 -9.31
N MET A 45 4.69 -4.73 -9.92
CA MET A 45 4.78 -4.71 -11.37
C MET A 45 4.26 -6.03 -11.96
N GLY A 46 3.50 -5.95 -13.06
CA GLY A 46 2.96 -7.13 -13.75
C GLY A 46 1.62 -7.67 -13.22
N THR A 47 1.07 -7.12 -12.15
CA THR A 47 -0.24 -7.56 -11.60
C THR A 47 -1.41 -6.70 -12.03
N TRP A 48 -1.25 -5.85 -13.06
CA TRP A 48 -2.27 -4.87 -13.47
C TRP A 48 -3.64 -5.51 -13.77
N ASP A 49 -3.63 -6.65 -14.45
CA ASP A 49 -4.84 -7.38 -14.85
C ASP A 49 -5.39 -8.29 -13.74
N GLU A 50 -4.74 -8.34 -12.58
CA GLU A 50 -5.10 -9.17 -11.43
C GLU A 50 -5.48 -8.31 -10.22
N PRO A 51 -6.31 -8.82 -9.28
CA PRO A 51 -6.54 -8.15 -8.01
C PRO A 51 -5.25 -7.96 -7.20
N HIS A 52 -4.75 -6.73 -7.15
CA HIS A 52 -3.55 -6.34 -6.42
C HIS A 52 -3.80 -5.27 -5.35
N LEU A 53 -2.88 -5.21 -4.39
CA LEU A 53 -2.79 -4.18 -3.36
C LEU A 53 -2.08 -2.95 -3.93
N GLU A 54 -2.69 -1.78 -3.74
CA GLU A 54 -2.11 -0.48 -4.04
C GLU A 54 -1.75 0.24 -2.72
N VAL A 55 -0.58 0.87 -2.69
CA VAL A 55 -0.03 1.56 -1.51
C VAL A 55 0.45 2.95 -1.87
N ALA A 56 0.04 3.97 -1.12
CA ALA A 56 0.51 5.34 -1.28
C ALA A 56 1.21 5.82 0.00
N LEU A 57 2.38 6.44 -0.15
CA LEU A 57 3.04 7.17 0.93
C LEU A 57 2.54 8.61 0.88
N MET A 58 1.85 9.06 1.94
CA MET A 58 1.23 10.37 1.90
C MET A 58 2.25 11.49 2.10
N PRO A 59 2.03 12.67 1.48
CA PRO A 59 2.82 13.86 1.75
C PRO A 59 2.89 14.15 3.26
N GLY A 60 4.08 14.45 3.76
CA GLY A 60 4.35 14.59 5.20
C GLY A 60 4.95 13.32 5.83
N GLY A 61 4.82 12.15 5.19
CA GLY A 61 5.52 10.92 5.60
C GLY A 61 4.98 10.26 6.87
N GLU A 62 3.86 10.75 7.40
CA GLU A 62 3.25 10.23 8.63
C GLU A 62 2.23 9.12 8.38
N GLU A 63 1.70 9.03 7.15
CA GLU A 63 0.65 8.08 6.78
C GLU A 63 1.00 7.25 5.55
N VAL A 64 0.53 6.01 5.58
CA VAL A 64 0.54 5.09 4.46
C VAL A 64 -0.89 4.65 4.19
N TRP A 65 -1.35 4.89 2.97
CA TRP A 65 -2.70 4.54 2.55
C TRP A 65 -2.66 3.23 1.76
N LEU A 66 -3.61 2.34 2.03
CA LEU A 66 -3.72 1.04 1.39
C LEU A 66 -5.12 0.84 0.80
N ARG A 67 -5.20 0.28 -0.40
CA ARG A 67 -6.48 -0.11 -1.02
C ARG A 67 -6.32 -1.29 -1.97
N MET A 68 -7.42 -1.97 -2.25
CA MET A 68 -7.45 -2.99 -3.30
C MET A 68 -7.75 -2.34 -4.65
N SER A 69 -7.12 -2.81 -5.72
CA SER A 69 -7.45 -2.41 -7.09
C SER A 69 -8.91 -2.73 -7.49
N THR A 70 -9.52 -3.74 -6.86
CA THR A 70 -10.92 -4.13 -7.04
C THR A 70 -11.91 -3.22 -6.31
N ASP A 71 -11.44 -2.44 -5.33
CA ASP A 71 -12.23 -1.40 -4.65
C ASP A 71 -11.32 -0.24 -4.24
N ARG A 72 -11.15 0.72 -5.15
CA ARG A 72 -10.33 1.91 -4.93
C ARG A 72 -11.04 2.99 -4.09
N SER A 73 -12.31 2.78 -3.74
CA SER A 73 -13.08 3.70 -2.92
C SER A 73 -12.79 3.50 -1.43
N SER A 74 -12.58 2.26 -1.01
CA SER A 74 -12.20 1.89 0.36
C SER A 74 -10.69 2.01 0.57
N VAL A 75 -10.26 2.87 1.48
CA VAL A 75 -8.85 3.06 1.83
C VAL A 75 -8.65 2.83 3.32
N ALA A 76 -7.71 1.95 3.66
CA ALA A 76 -7.19 1.84 5.00
C ALA A 76 -6.06 2.85 5.18
N VAL A 77 -6.11 3.62 6.27
CA VAL A 77 -5.08 4.61 6.64
C VAL A 77 -4.29 4.05 7.80
N TRP A 78 -3.00 3.84 7.60
CA TRP A 78 -2.07 3.42 8.65
C TRP A 78 -1.09 4.55 8.93
N THR A 79 -0.68 4.67 10.20
CA THR A 79 0.48 5.50 10.51
C THR A 79 1.74 4.86 9.94
N ILE A 80 2.76 5.66 9.67
CA ILE A 80 4.06 5.15 9.22
C ILE A 80 4.65 4.14 10.22
N GLN A 81 4.37 4.29 11.52
CA GLN A 81 4.80 3.34 12.55
C GLN A 81 4.08 1.99 12.43
N GLN A 82 2.76 1.99 12.20
CA GLN A 82 2.00 0.76 11.94
C GLN A 82 2.50 0.07 10.67
N TRP A 83 2.74 0.84 9.61
CA TRP A 83 3.31 0.34 8.37
C TRP A 83 4.70 -0.28 8.58
N LEU A 84 5.63 0.40 9.24
CA LEU A 84 6.96 -0.12 9.52
C LEU A 84 6.94 -1.37 10.39
N ALA A 85 6.09 -1.41 11.42
CA ALA A 85 5.92 -2.60 12.25
C ALA A 85 5.36 -3.79 11.45
N PHE A 86 4.53 -3.51 10.44
CA PHE A 86 3.97 -4.51 9.55
C PHE A 86 4.97 -5.01 8.51
N THR A 87 5.73 -4.13 7.86
CA THR A 87 6.70 -4.52 6.82
C THR A 87 7.79 -5.44 7.37
N ARG A 88 8.16 -5.29 8.64
CA ARG A 88 9.05 -6.22 9.35
C ARG A 88 8.52 -7.64 9.49
N LYS A 89 7.21 -7.85 9.29
CA LYS A 89 6.55 -9.17 9.35
C LYS A 89 6.35 -9.77 7.95
N LEU A 90 6.70 -9.05 6.89
CA LEU A 90 6.56 -9.55 5.52
C LEU A 90 7.60 -10.63 5.23
N PRO A 91 7.27 -11.64 4.40
CA PRO A 91 8.23 -12.65 3.98
C PRO A 91 9.44 -11.98 3.31
N GLY A 92 10.66 -12.33 3.73
CA GLY A 92 11.89 -11.76 3.19
C GLY A 92 12.38 -10.48 3.88
N ALA A 93 11.66 -9.93 4.86
CA ALA A 93 12.19 -8.87 5.71
C ALA A 93 13.37 -9.39 6.54
N THR A 94 14.49 -8.67 6.54
CA THR A 94 15.61 -8.95 7.45
C THR A 94 15.11 -8.76 8.90
N PRO A 95 15.31 -9.75 9.80
CA PRO A 95 14.96 -9.56 11.20
C PRO A 95 15.65 -8.31 11.77
N PRO A 96 15.00 -7.54 12.66
CA PRO A 96 15.71 -6.50 13.39
C PRO A 96 16.77 -7.16 14.29
N ASP A 97 17.99 -6.63 14.27
CA ASP A 97 19.04 -6.97 15.24
C ASP A 97 18.59 -6.62 16.68
#